data_AF-A0A2K8TAI5-F1
#
_entry.id   AF-A0A2K8TAI5-F1
#
_cell.length_a   1.000
_cell.length_b   1.000
_cell.length_c   1.000
_cell.angle_alpha   90.00
_cell.angle_beta   90.00
_cell.angle_gamma   90.00
#
_symmetry.space_group_name_H-M   'P 1'
#
loop_
_entity.id
_entity.type
_entity.pdbx_description
1 polymer ?
#
loop_
_entity_poly.entity_id
_entity_poly.type
_entity_poly.pdbx_seq_one_letter_code
_entity_poly.pdbx_strand_id
1 'polypeptide(L)'
;MHTKWTDEEVAIVEEMACLYTVKQIAYRLKKRGYTRSTSAIQNKLRFLGYSARPILDNYNCCEIARVLQLNSATVWSWVNPFG
;
A
#
# COMPACT_ATOMS: atom_id res chain seq x y z
N MET A 1 -14.47 -22.05 -2.49
CA MET A 1 -15.45 -21.07 -1.97
C MET A 1 -14.83 -19.68 -2.05
N HIS A 2 -15.41 -18.77 -2.83
CA HIS A 2 -15.03 -17.36 -2.79
C HIS A 2 -15.72 -16.73 -1.56
N THR A 3 -14.98 -16.50 -0.48
CA THR A 3 -15.52 -15.75 0.67
C THR A 3 -15.87 -14.35 0.19
N LYS A 4 -17.14 -13.95 0.29
CA LYS A 4 -17.59 -12.60 -0.05
C LYS A 4 -16.85 -11.58 0.83
N TRP A 5 -16.46 -10.44 0.27
CA TRP A 5 -15.87 -9.34 1.06
C TRP A 5 -16.95 -8.70 1.93
N THR A 6 -16.68 -8.50 3.21
CA THR A 6 -17.60 -7.77 4.11
C THR A 6 -17.31 -6.26 4.02
N ASP A 7 -18.30 -5.43 4.37
CA ASP A 7 -18.12 -3.97 4.36
C ASP A 7 -17.02 -3.52 5.31
N GLU A 8 -16.88 -4.20 6.46
CA GLU A 8 -15.79 -3.96 7.41
C GLU A 8 -14.42 -4.31 6.78
N GLU A 9 -14.28 -5.46 6.13
CA GLU A 9 -13.03 -5.81 5.43
C GLU A 9 -12.68 -4.76 4.36
N VAL A 10 -13.68 -4.24 3.65
CA VAL A 10 -13.47 -3.22 2.61
C VAL A 10 -13.00 -1.91 3.21
N ALA A 11 -13.68 -1.41 4.25
CA ALA A 11 -13.28 -0.16 4.93
C ALA A 11 -11.83 -0.22 5.43
N ILE A 12 -11.42 -1.37 5.96
CA ILE A 12 -10.05 -1.64 6.41
C ILE A 12 -9.06 -1.56 5.24
N VAL A 13 -9.40 -2.16 4.09
CA VAL A 13 -8.55 -2.12 2.89
C VAL A 13 -8.42 -0.69 2.37
N GLU A 14 -9.52 0.08 2.33
CA GLU A 14 -9.55 1.46 1.84
C GLU A 14 -8.74 2.41 2.72
N GLU A 15 -8.87 2.31 4.06
CA GLU A 15 -8.07 3.09 5.02
C GLU A 15 -6.56 2.94 4.78
N MET A 16 -6.14 1.77 4.30
CA MET A 16 -4.73 1.42 4.14
C MET A 16 -4.23 1.48 2.70
N ALA A 17 -5.12 1.67 1.72
CA ALA A 17 -4.83 1.45 0.30
C ALA A 17 -3.67 2.30 -0.24
N CYS A 18 -3.49 3.51 0.28
CA CYS A 18 -2.47 4.44 -0.19
C CYS A 18 -1.10 4.29 0.50
N LEU A 19 -1.05 3.70 1.70
CA LEU A 19 0.14 3.76 2.55
C LEU A 19 0.75 2.38 2.86
N TYR A 20 0.00 1.30 2.64
CA TYR A 20 0.40 -0.03 3.09
C TYR A 20 0.52 -1.01 1.94
N THR A 21 1.61 -1.76 1.94
CA THR A 21 1.78 -2.88 1.01
C THR A 21 0.69 -3.92 1.22
N VAL A 22 0.39 -4.68 0.17
CA VAL A 22 -0.53 -5.82 0.19
C VAL A 22 -0.20 -6.81 1.33
N LYS A 23 1.08 -7.03 1.64
CA LYS A 23 1.52 -7.89 2.75
C LYS A 23 1.14 -7.33 4.12
N GLN A 24 1.32 -6.01 4.33
CA GLN A 24 0.93 -5.34 5.57
C GLN A 24 -0.60 -5.33 5.75
N ILE A 25 -1.35 -5.08 4.68
CA ILE A 25 -2.81 -5.16 4.68
C ILE A 25 -3.26 -6.59 5.07
N ALA A 26 -2.66 -7.63 4.47
CA ALA A 26 -2.96 -9.02 4.79
C ALA A 26 -2.71 -9.35 6.27
N TYR A 27 -1.58 -8.88 6.82
CA TYR A 27 -1.23 -9.07 8.22
C TYR A 27 -2.28 -8.43 9.16
N ARG A 28 -2.72 -7.20 8.87
CA ARG A 28 -3.70 -6.51 9.70
C ARG A 28 -5.11 -7.09 9.60
N LEU A 29 -5.52 -7.51 8.41
CA LEU A 29 -6.76 -8.28 8.22
C LEU A 29 -6.73 -9.55 9.07
N LYS A 30 -5.62 -10.30 9.04
CA LYS A 30 -5.46 -11.53 9.84
C LYS A 30 -5.58 -11.26 11.34
N LYS A 31 -5.02 -10.15 11.84
CA LYS A 31 -5.15 -9.75 13.26
C LYS A 31 -6.59 -9.49 13.68
N ARG A 32 -7.46 -9.13 12.73
CA ARG A 32 -8.90 -8.92 12.92
C ARG A 32 -9.75 -10.16 12.59
N GLY A 33 -9.12 -11.32 12.36
CA GLY A 33 -9.81 -12.58 12.03
C GLY A 33 -10.06 -12.82 10.54
N TYR A 34 -9.70 -11.87 9.68
CA TYR A 34 -9.91 -11.95 8.23
C TYR A 34 -8.70 -12.55 7.52
N THR A 35 -8.86 -13.74 6.95
CA THR A 35 -7.78 -14.40 6.21
C THR A 35 -7.96 -14.20 4.71
N ARG A 36 -7.21 -13.25 4.15
CA ARG A 36 -7.20 -12.95 2.70
C ARG A 36 -5.79 -13.17 2.14
N SER A 37 -5.71 -13.84 1.00
CA SER A 37 -4.44 -13.96 0.27
C SER A 37 -4.01 -12.59 -0.27
N THR A 38 -2.72 -12.41 -0.46
CA THR A 38 -2.17 -11.18 -1.07
C THR A 38 -2.76 -10.94 -2.46
N SER A 39 -2.95 -11.98 -3.27
CA SER A 39 -3.59 -11.89 -4.59
C SER A 39 -5.04 -11.40 -4.51
N ALA A 40 -5.80 -11.86 -3.51
CA ALA A 40 -7.18 -11.42 -3.31
C ALA A 40 -7.25 -9.93 -2.92
N ILE A 41 -6.36 -9.47 -2.05
CA ILE A 41 -6.26 -8.06 -1.64
C ILE A 41 -5.84 -7.20 -2.83
N GLN A 42 -4.84 -7.63 -3.61
CA GLN A 42 -4.40 -6.93 -4.81
C GLN A 42 -5.53 -6.75 -5.83
N ASN A 43 -6.33 -7.80 -6.08
CA ASN A 43 -7.49 -7.70 -6.96
C ASN A 43 -8.56 -6.78 -6.38
N LYS A 44 -8.77 -6.82 -5.06
CA LYS A 44 -9.74 -5.95 -4.40
C LYS A 44 -9.33 -4.47 -4.48
N LEU A 45 -8.07 -4.14 -4.23
CA LEU A 45 -7.53 -2.78 -4.40
C LEU A 45 -7.76 -2.27 -5.82
N ARG A 46 -7.43 -3.08 -6.83
CA ARG A 46 -7.66 -2.72 -8.25
C ARG A 46 -9.14 -2.47 -8.56
N PHE A 47 -10.02 -3.34 -8.05
CA PHE A 47 -11.47 -3.17 -8.23
C PHE A 47 -12.00 -1.89 -7.59
N LEU A 48 -11.42 -1.48 -6.46
CA LEU A 48 -11.74 -0.24 -5.76
C LEU A 48 -11.04 1.00 -6.35
N GLY A 49 -10.22 0.84 -7.40
CA GLY A 49 -9.50 1.94 -8.05
C GLY A 49 -8.17 2.34 -7.41
N TYR A 50 -7.66 1.56 -6.45
CA TYR A 50 -6.39 1.82 -5.79
C TYR A 50 -5.22 1.09 -6.45
N SER A 51 -4.01 1.67 -6.34
CA SER A 51 -2.79 0.96 -6.72
C SER A 51 -2.51 -0.20 -5.75
N ALA A 52 -2.17 -1.36 -6.32
CA ALA A 52 -1.67 -2.51 -5.57
C ALA A 52 -0.15 -2.43 -5.27
N ARG A 53 0.52 -1.37 -5.73
CA ARG A 53 1.95 -1.10 -5.52
C ARG A 53 2.14 0.28 -4.87
N PRO A 54 1.67 0.47 -3.63
CA PRO A 54 1.66 1.79 -2.99
C PRO A 54 3.05 2.41 -2.81
N ILE A 55 4.13 1.60 -2.80
CA ILE A 55 5.51 2.11 -2.70
C ILE A 55 6.08 2.54 -4.05
N LEU A 56 5.68 1.91 -5.16
CA LEU A 56 6.20 2.23 -6.49
C LEU A 56 5.41 3.37 -7.15
N ASP A 57 4.14 3.51 -6.81
CA ASP A 57 3.23 4.42 -7.51
C ASP A 57 2.90 5.71 -6.75
N ASN A 58 3.21 5.83 -5.44
CA ASN A 58 2.71 7.00 -4.71
C ASN A 58 3.69 8.17 -4.58
N TYR A 59 4.99 7.99 -4.42
CA TYR A 59 5.92 9.12 -4.51
C TYR A 59 7.33 8.66 -4.92
N ASN A 60 7.76 8.96 -6.14
CA ASN A 60 9.17 8.83 -6.49
C ASN A 60 9.99 9.86 -5.69
N CYS A 61 11.31 9.68 -5.59
CA CYS A 61 12.18 10.56 -4.79
C CYS A 61 12.04 12.05 -5.18
N CYS A 62 11.69 12.36 -6.42
CA CYS A 62 11.43 13.72 -6.89
C CYS A 62 10.13 14.30 -6.33
N GLU A 63 9.08 13.48 -6.21
CA GLU A 63 7.80 13.94 -5.67
C GLU A 63 7.86 14.14 -4.15
N ILE A 64 8.58 13.26 -3.43
CA ILE A 64 8.90 13.45 -2.01
C ILE A 64 9.74 14.72 -1.82
N ALA A 65 10.78 14.89 -2.63
CA ALA A 65 11.63 16.07 -2.62
C ALA A 65 10.84 17.36 -2.87
N ARG A 66 9.89 17.35 -3.81
CA ARG A 66 9.00 18.49 -4.08
C ARG A 66 8.15 18.87 -2.87
N VAL A 67 7.54 17.89 -2.18
CA VAL A 67 6.71 18.13 -0.99
C VAL A 67 7.54 18.65 0.19
N LEU A 68 8.74 18.08 0.38
CA LEU A 68 9.64 18.45 1.49
C LEU A 68 10.51 19.68 1.17
N GLN A 69 10.43 20.23 -0.04
CA GLN A 69 11.31 21.28 -0.57
C GLN A 69 12.80 20.92 -0.46
N LEU A 70 13.12 19.66 -0.75
CA LEU A 70 14.48 19.12 -0.74
C LEU A 70 14.93 18.76 -2.17
N ASN A 71 16.19 18.38 -2.30
CA ASN A 71 16.70 17.77 -3.53
C ASN A 71 16.33 16.27 -3.55
N SER A 72 15.95 15.74 -4.72
CA SER A 72 15.67 14.32 -4.91
C SER A 72 16.86 13.42 -4.57
N ALA A 73 18.10 13.91 -4.74
CA ALA A 73 19.32 13.21 -4.32
C ALA A 73 19.42 13.05 -2.80
N THR A 74 18.91 14.02 -2.03
CA THR A 74 18.85 13.94 -0.56
C THR A 74 17.83 12.90 -0.12
N VAL A 75 16.68 12.84 -0.79
CA VAL A 75 15.70 11.77 -0.52
C VAL A 75 16.26 10.41 -0.93
N TRP A 76 16.95 10.34 -2.07
CA TRP A 76 17.58 9.11 -2.57
C TRP A 76 18.62 8.56 -1.59
N SER A 77 19.46 9.40 -0.98
CA SER A 77 20.47 8.95 -0.02
C SER A 77 19.87 8.36 1.27
N TRP A 78 18.64 8.73 1.63
CA TRP A 78 17.92 8.10 2.74
C TRP A 78 17.41 6.71 2.39
N VAL A 79 16.99 6.52 1.13
CA VAL A 79 16.40 5.27 0.65
C VAL A 79 17.48 4.28 0.20
N ASN A 80 18.62 4.77 -0.28
CA ASN A 80 19.78 3.98 -0.66
C ASN A 80 21.09 4.60 -0.11
N PRO A 81 21.39 4.39 1.19
CA PRO A 81 22.53 5.03 1.85
C PRO A 81 23.90 4.48 1.43
N PHE A 82 23.97 3.40 0.65
CA PHE A 82 25.23 2.72 0.29
C PHE A 82 25.56 2.70 -1.21
N GLY A 83 24.67 3.19 -2.08
CA GLY A 83 24.89 3.20 -3.54
C GLY A 83 24.61 1.86 -4.18
#